data_AF-A0A7K4EDA3-F1
#
_entry.id   AF-A0A7K4EDA3-F1
#
_cell.length_a   1.000
_cell.length_b   1.000
_cell.length_c   1.000
_cell.angle_alpha   90.00
_cell.angle_beta   90.00
_cell.angle_gamma   90.00
#
_symmetry.space_group_name_H-M   'P 1'
#
loop_
_entity.id
_entity.type
_entity.pdbx_description
1 polymer ?
#
loop_
_entity_poly.entity_id
_entity_poly.type
_entity_poly.pdbx_seq_one_letter_code
_entity_poly.pdbx_strand_id
1 'polypeptide(L)'
;MSGALSRVYLRLMHEQAVQAGVPLEPDDWTLPEELQAIAAKVLCGQAPDAQEIGLLRRRYIHCSANWNAVLHSDSPLLDSLFINRPTADGVRVVHSVIE
;
A
#
# COMPACT_ATOMS: atom_id res chain seq x y z
N MET A 1 -2.95 -7.55 -10.87
CA MET A 1 -1.89 -6.69 -10.29
C MET A 1 -1.06 -7.50 -9.31
N SER A 2 0.23 -7.20 -9.17
CA SER A 2 1.10 -7.90 -8.22
C SER A 2 1.03 -7.26 -6.82
N GLY A 3 1.08 -8.08 -5.77
CA GLY A 3 1.17 -7.62 -4.37
C GLY A 3 2.59 -7.33 -3.87
N ALA A 4 3.62 -7.51 -4.72
CA ALA A 4 5.01 -7.51 -4.28
C ALA A 4 5.49 -6.19 -3.66
N LEU A 5 4.85 -5.05 -3.95
CA LEU A 5 5.18 -3.76 -3.33
C LEU A 5 4.98 -3.78 -1.81
N SER A 6 4.04 -4.57 -1.29
CA SER A 6 3.85 -4.74 0.16
C SER A 6 5.11 -5.24 0.86
N ARG A 7 5.94 -6.06 0.18
CA ARG A 7 7.20 -6.56 0.71
C ARG A 7 8.18 -5.42 0.95
N VAL A 8 8.23 -4.40 0.09
CA VAL A 8 9.10 -3.22 0.28
C VAL A 8 8.77 -2.52 1.59
N TYR A 9 7.48 -2.29 1.86
CA TYR A 9 7.04 -1.67 3.11
C TYR A 9 7.31 -2.56 4.32
N LEU A 10 7.14 -3.88 4.18
CA LEU A 10 7.47 -4.83 5.24
C LEU A 10 8.96 -4.79 5.58
N ARG A 11 9.86 -4.74 4.57
CA ARG A 11 11.31 -4.60 4.79
C ARG A 11 11.63 -3.34 5.60
N LEU A 12 11.05 -2.20 5.20
CA LEU A 12 11.25 -0.92 5.88
C LEU A 12 10.83 -0.98 7.35
N MET A 13 9.62 -1.50 7.63
CA MET A 13 9.11 -1.63 8.98
C MET A 13 9.93 -2.60 9.82
N HIS A 14 10.39 -3.71 9.23
CA HIS A 14 11.25 -4.67 9.92
C HIS A 14 12.59 -4.03 10.31
N GLU A 15 13.26 -3.34 9.38
CA GLU A 15 14.53 -2.67 9.67
C GLU A 15 14.38 -1.65 10.80
N GLN A 16 13.30 -0.85 10.79
CA GLN A 16 13.00 0.11 11.87
C GLN A 16 12.74 -0.59 13.21
N ALA A 17 11.99 -1.70 13.21
CA ALA A 17 11.70 -2.45 14.43
C ALA A 17 12.97 -3.08 15.03
N VAL A 18 13.83 -3.68 14.20
CA VAL A 18 15.11 -4.25 14.64
C VAL A 18 16.03 -3.16 15.19
N GLN A 19 16.11 -2.00 14.52
CA GLN A 19 16.86 -0.84 15.04
C GLN A 19 16.35 -0.35 16.39
N ALA A 20 15.04 -0.47 16.64
CA ALA A 20 14.42 -0.17 17.92
C ALA A 20 14.58 -1.28 18.99
N GLY A 21 15.31 -2.36 18.69
CA GLY A 21 15.60 -3.46 19.61
C GLY A 21 14.54 -4.57 19.64
N VAL A 22 13.61 -4.58 18.69
CA VAL A 22 12.65 -5.69 18.57
C VAL A 22 13.37 -6.91 17.97
N PRO A 23 13.30 -8.09 18.59
CA PRO A 23 13.99 -9.29 18.12
C PRO A 23 13.21 -9.97 16.98
N LEU A 24 13.11 -9.30 15.83
CA LEU A 24 12.57 -9.88 14.60
C LEU A 24 13.68 -10.52 13.78
N GLU A 25 13.44 -11.74 13.32
CA GLU A 25 14.33 -12.44 12.40
C GLU A 25 14.02 -12.04 10.95
N PRO A 26 15.04 -11.93 10.10
CA PRO A 26 14.84 -11.63 8.68
C PRO A 26 14.06 -12.78 7.99
N ASP A 27 13.23 -12.42 7.01
CA ASP A 27 12.42 -13.37 6.23
C ASP A 27 12.70 -13.21 4.71
N ASP A 28 12.27 -14.16 3.88
CA ASP A 28 12.49 -14.13 2.44
C ASP A 28 11.54 -13.14 1.76
N TRP A 29 12.03 -11.91 1.59
CA TRP A 29 11.27 -10.83 0.99
C TRP A 29 11.53 -10.67 -0.51
N THR A 30 11.95 -11.70 -1.24
CA THR A 30 12.30 -11.63 -2.67
C THR A 30 11.44 -10.64 -3.48
N LEU A 31 12.12 -9.73 -4.18
CA LEU A 31 11.50 -8.68 -4.99
C LEU A 31 11.77 -8.92 -6.48
N PRO A 32 10.77 -8.69 -7.35
CA PRO A 32 11.00 -8.55 -8.78
C PRO A 32 12.10 -7.53 -9.06
N GLU A 33 12.91 -7.77 -10.09
CA GLU A 33 14.06 -6.92 -10.46
C GLU A 33 13.70 -5.44 -10.57
N GLU A 34 12.58 -5.13 -11.23
CA GLU A 34 12.09 -3.76 -11.42
C GLU A 34 11.69 -3.03 -10.13
N LEU A 35 11.50 -3.75 -9.01
CA LEU A 35 11.22 -3.16 -7.70
C LEU A 35 12.49 -2.96 -6.85
N GLN A 36 13.62 -3.55 -7.21
CA GLN A 36 14.82 -3.52 -6.36
C GLN A 36 15.37 -2.10 -6.19
N ALA A 37 15.46 -1.33 -7.29
CA ALA A 37 15.92 0.06 -7.26
C ALA A 37 14.98 0.96 -6.42
N ILE A 38 13.66 0.78 -6.59
CA ILE A 38 12.64 1.50 -5.83
C ILE A 38 12.74 1.15 -4.34
N ALA A 39 12.93 -0.13 -4.01
CA ALA A 39 13.08 -0.58 -2.64
C ALA A 39 14.30 0.05 -1.97
N ALA A 40 15.45 0.09 -2.65
CA ALA A 40 16.65 0.72 -2.13
C ALA A 40 16.43 2.22 -1.82
N LYS A 41 15.74 2.96 -2.71
CA LYS A 41 15.38 4.37 -2.45
C LYS A 41 14.50 4.52 -1.21
N VAL A 42 13.42 3.74 -1.15
CA VAL A 42 12.45 3.81 -0.04
C VAL A 42 13.11 3.46 1.30
N LEU A 43 13.96 2.43 1.35
CA LEU A 43 14.71 2.04 2.55
C LEU A 43 15.67 3.13 3.03
N CYS A 44 16.25 3.91 2.13
CA CYS A 44 17.07 5.07 2.44
C CYS A 44 16.25 6.36 2.72
N GLY A 45 14.92 6.27 2.82
CA GLY A 45 14.05 7.43 3.05
C GLY A 45 13.90 8.35 1.83
N GLN A 46 14.25 7.89 0.64
CA GLN A 46 14.11 8.63 -0.62
C GLN A 46 12.79 8.29 -1.32
N ALA A 47 12.15 9.31 -1.89
CA ALA A 47 10.94 9.13 -2.67
C ALA A 47 11.25 8.56 -4.06
N PRO A 48 10.40 7.66 -4.61
CA PRO A 48 10.50 7.26 -6.01
C PRO A 48 10.28 8.44 -6.96
N ASP A 49 10.96 8.44 -8.11
CA ASP A 49 10.79 9.45 -9.15
C ASP A 49 9.52 9.25 -9.99
N ALA A 50 9.23 10.17 -10.91
CA ALA A 50 8.00 10.14 -11.71
C ALA A 50 7.87 8.86 -12.57
N GLN A 51 8.98 8.33 -13.10
CA GLN A 51 8.97 7.11 -13.91
C GLN A 51 8.68 5.89 -13.04
N GLU A 52 9.31 5.83 -11.87
CA GLU A 52 9.08 4.79 -10.86
C GLU A 52 7.65 4.82 -10.33
N ILE A 53 7.12 5.99 -10.01
CA ILE A 53 5.70 6.16 -9.63
C ILE A 53 4.78 5.66 -10.75
N GLY A 54 5.11 5.96 -12.02
CA GLY A 54 4.38 5.45 -13.17
C GLY A 54 4.42 3.92 -13.29
N LEU A 55 5.56 3.28 -12.98
CA LEU A 55 5.66 1.82 -12.90
C LEU A 55 4.80 1.26 -11.76
N LEU A 56 4.92 1.83 -10.57
CA LEU A 56 4.19 1.41 -9.38
C LEU A 56 2.67 1.48 -9.61
N ARG A 57 2.17 2.59 -10.15
CA ARG A 57 0.73 2.76 -10.47
C ARG A 57 0.21 1.71 -11.45
N ARG A 58 1.01 1.32 -12.46
CA ARG A 58 0.58 0.38 -13.50
C ARG A 58 0.59 -1.08 -13.04
N ARG A 59 1.50 -1.46 -12.13
CA ARG A 59 1.76 -2.89 -11.83
C ARG A 59 1.54 -3.29 -10.37
N TYR A 60 1.65 -2.34 -9.44
CA TYR A 60 1.80 -2.64 -8.01
C TYR A 60 0.87 -1.88 -7.05
N ILE A 61 0.41 -0.66 -7.37
CA ILE A 61 -0.53 0.12 -6.55
C ILE A 61 -1.98 -0.19 -6.96
N HIS A 62 -2.69 -0.93 -6.11
CA HIS A 62 -4.06 -1.35 -6.39
C HIS A 62 -5.02 -0.16 -6.28
N CYS A 63 -5.95 -0.06 -7.22
CA CYS A 63 -7.03 0.93 -7.15
C CYS A 63 -8.08 0.46 -6.13
N SER A 64 -7.85 0.75 -4.85
CA SER A 64 -8.72 0.31 -3.76
C SER A 64 -10.06 1.04 -3.76
N ALA A 65 -10.08 2.32 -4.16
CA ALA A 65 -11.31 3.11 -4.21
C ALA A 65 -12.07 2.87 -5.53
N ASN A 66 -13.33 2.45 -5.44
CA ASN A 66 -14.19 2.15 -6.57
C ASN A 66 -15.69 2.23 -6.21
N TRP A 67 -16.54 2.24 -7.23
CA TRP A 67 -18.00 2.30 -7.11
C TRP A 67 -18.66 0.94 -7.32
N ASN A 68 -17.96 -0.15 -7.03
CA ASN A 68 -18.58 -1.47 -7.09
C ASN A 68 -19.51 -1.62 -5.87
N ALA A 69 -20.78 -1.93 -6.12
CA ALA A 69 -21.69 -2.34 -5.05
C ALA A 69 -21.23 -3.70 -4.49
N VAL A 70 -21.36 -3.90 -3.18
CA VAL A 70 -21.10 -5.21 -2.59
C VAL A 70 -22.14 -6.19 -3.13
N LEU A 71 -21.66 -7.21 -3.84
CA LEU A 71 -22.51 -8.15 -4.54
C LEU A 71 -23.13 -9.13 -3.53
N HIS A 72 -24.45 -9.05 -3.37
CA HIS A 72 -25.32 -10.02 -2.69
C HIS A 72 -24.91 -10.33 -1.25
N SER A 73 -25.43 -9.53 -0.32
CA SER A 73 -25.54 -10.01 1.06
C SER A 73 -26.93 -10.61 1.27
N ASP A 74 -27.10 -11.50 2.24
CA ASP A 74 -28.42 -12.00 2.64
C ASP A 74 -29.34 -10.90 3.22
N SER A 75 -28.85 -9.66 3.31
CA SER A 75 -29.55 -8.48 3.78
C SER A 75 -29.79 -7.47 2.65
N PRO A 76 -31.05 -7.21 2.25
CA PRO A 76 -31.40 -6.22 1.24
C PRO A 76 -30.86 -4.80 1.52
N LEU A 77 -30.57 -4.49 2.79
CA LEU A 77 -30.00 -3.21 3.20
C LEU A 77 -28.55 -3.03 2.77
N LEU A 78 -27.78 -4.10 2.61
CA LEU A 78 -26.36 -4.02 2.27
C LEU A 78 -26.10 -4.15 0.76
N ASP A 79 -27.10 -4.55 -0.03
CA ASP A 79 -26.98 -4.69 -1.49
C ASP A 79 -26.72 -3.36 -2.23
N SER A 80 -26.91 -2.22 -1.54
CA SER A 80 -26.65 -0.88 -2.06
C SER A 80 -25.41 -0.21 -1.45
N LEU A 81 -24.62 -0.93 -0.65
CA LEU A 81 -23.41 -0.37 -0.04
C LEU A 81 -22.24 -0.34 -1.03
N PHE A 82 -21.64 0.83 -1.15
CA PHE A 82 -20.38 1.07 -1.86
C PHE A 82 -19.26 1.24 -0.82
N ILE A 83 -18.79 0.13 -0.26
CA ILE A 83 -17.81 0.14 0.84
C ILE A 83 -16.47 0.79 0.45
N ASN A 84 -16.13 0.73 -0.83
CA ASN A 84 -14.88 1.27 -1.38
C ASN A 84 -15.07 2.64 -2.04
N ARG A 85 -16.22 3.29 -1.84
CA ARG A 85 -16.54 4.56 -2.49
C ARG A 85 -15.46 5.61 -2.20
N PRO A 86 -14.90 6.27 -3.21
CA PRO A 86 -13.98 7.37 -2.99
C PRO A 86 -14.69 8.56 -2.32
N THR A 87 -13.90 9.45 -1.70
CA THR A 87 -14.38 10.77 -1.31
C THR A 87 -14.79 11.57 -2.54
N ALA A 88 -15.64 12.59 -2.36
CA ALA A 88 -16.16 13.37 -3.48
C ALA A 88 -15.07 14.08 -4.30
N ASP A 89 -13.96 14.43 -3.66
CA ASP A 89 -12.78 15.07 -4.25
C ASP A 89 -11.68 14.06 -4.66
N GLY A 90 -11.85 12.77 -4.36
CA GLY A 90 -10.83 11.74 -4.60
C GLY A 90 -9.59 11.86 -3.70
N VAL A 91 -9.63 12.69 -2.65
CA VAL A 91 -8.52 12.89 -1.71
C VAL A 91 -8.81 12.18 -0.38
N ARG A 92 -7.84 11.39 0.09
CA ARG A 92 -7.95 10.71 1.38
C ARG A 92 -8.01 11.76 2.51
N VAL A 93 -9.06 11.71 3.32
CA VAL A 93 -9.15 12.52 4.54
C VAL A 93 -8.07 12.06 5.53
N VAL A 94 -7.27 13.01 6.02
CA VAL A 94 -6.22 12.77 7.02
C VAL A 94 -6.62 13.47 8.31
N HIS A 95 -6.78 12.69 9.37
CA HIS A 95 -7.05 13.20 10.71
C HIS A 95 -5.71 13.29 11.45
N SER A 96 -5.23 14.51 11.70
CA SER A 96 -4.06 14.72 12.55
C SER A 96 -4.41 14.39 13.99
N VAL A 97 -3.49 13.73 14.69
CA VAL A 97 -3.54 13.67 16.15
C VAL A 97 -3.18 15.08 16.64
N ILE A 98 -4.06 15.72 17.40
CA ILE A 98 -3.73 16.95 18.13
C ILE A 98 -2.86 16.49 19.31
N GLU A 99 -1.63 16.99 19.40
CA GLU A 99 -0.76 16.83 20.57
C GLU A 99 -1.27 17.64 21.76
#